data_AF-A0A0A9HG08-F1
#
_entry.id   AF-A0A0A9HG08-F1
#
_cell.length_a   1.000
_cell.length_b   1.000
_cell.length_c   1.000
_cell.angle_alpha   90.00
_cell.angle_beta   90.00
_cell.angle_gamma   90.00
#
_symmetry.space_group_name_H-M   'P 1'
#
loop_
_entity.id
_entity.type
_entity.pdbx_description
1 polymer ?
#
loop_
_entity_poly.entity_id
_entity_poly.type
_entity_poly.pdbx_seq_one_letter_code
_entity_poly.pdbx_strand_id
1 'polypeptide(L)' 'MVLAGVKPNEVTFVGLIYACSHAGLVKKGWELFHSMKREYGINPGLQHYTCYLDLLNHSGYLSEAEGLISIMPY' A
#
# COMPACT_ATOMS: atom_id res chain seq x y z
N MET A 1 -16.08 2.94 7.90
CA MET A 1 -15.11 2.68 9.00
C MET A 1 -14.81 3.94 9.79
N VAL A 2 -14.06 4.91 9.26
CA VAL A 2 -13.59 6.08 10.03
C VAL A 2 -14.74 6.94 10.58
N LEU A 3 -15.75 7.25 9.77
CA LEU A 3 -16.93 8.02 10.21
C LEU A 3 -17.75 7.32 11.30
N ALA A 4 -17.64 5.99 11.40
CA ALA A 4 -18.28 5.18 12.43
C ALA A 4 -17.38 4.98 13.67
N GLY A 5 -16.24 5.70 13.76
CA GLY A 5 -15.28 5.56 14.85
C GLY A 5 -14.42 4.29 14.80
N VAL A 6 -14.51 3.50 13.72
CA VAL A 6 -13.77 2.24 13.57
C VAL A 6 -12.43 2.51 12.89
N LYS A 7 -11.34 2.14 13.57
CA LYS A 7 -9.97 2.31 13.07
C LYS A 7 -9.64 1.29 11.95
N PRO A 8 -9.03 1.74 10.83
CA PRO A 8 -8.34 0.88 9.87
C PRO A 8 -7.37 -0.09 10.55
N ASN A 9 -7.31 -1.31 10.01
CA ASN A 9 -6.35 -2.35 10.38
C ASN A 9 -5.54 -2.78 9.15
N GLU A 10 -4.61 -3.71 9.32
CA GLU A 10 -3.77 -4.26 8.26
C GLU A 10 -4.57 -4.71 7.03
N VAL A 11 -5.60 -5.55 7.24
CA VAL A 11 -6.44 -6.07 6.15
C VAL A 11 -7.16 -4.95 5.38
N THR A 12 -7.58 -3.89 6.08
CA THR A 12 -8.20 -2.71 5.45
C THR A 12 -7.22 -2.08 4.44
N PHE A 13 -5.96 -1.91 4.81
CA PHE A 13 -4.96 -1.30 3.93
C PHE A 13 -4.60 -2.19 2.74
N VAL A 14 -4.49 -3.51 2.94
CA VAL A 14 -4.32 -4.46 1.82
C VAL A 14 -5.42 -4.25 0.79
N GLY A 15 -6.69 -4.24 1.21
CA GLY A 15 -7.82 -4.04 0.31
C GLY A 15 -7.80 -2.69 -0.41
N LEU A 16 -7.47 -1.61 0.31
CA LEU A 16 -7.40 -0.26 -0.27
C LEU A 16 -6.26 -0.12 -1.30
N ILE A 17 -5.08 -0.64 -1.01
CA ILE A 17 -3.92 -0.58 -1.93
C ILE A 17 -4.17 -1.49 -3.14
N TYR A 18 -4.71 -2.69 -2.91
CA TYR A 18 -5.07 -3.61 -3.99
C TYR A 18 -6.10 -2.99 -4.95
N ALA A 19 -7.13 -2.32 -4.43
CA ALA A 19 -8.09 -1.59 -5.26
C ALA A 19 -7.41 -0.48 -6.10
N CYS A 20 -6.41 0.21 -5.54
CA CYS A 20 -5.64 1.20 -6.29
C CYS A 20 -4.83 0.57 -7.42
N SER A 21 -4.29 -0.64 -7.23
CA SER A 21 -3.56 -1.39 -8.26
C SER A 21 -4.42 -1.60 -9.51
N HIS A 22 -5.64 -2.11 -9.33
CA HIS A 22 -6.59 -2.31 -10.44
C HIS A 22 -7.05 -1.02 -11.10
N ALA A 23 -7.14 0.07 -10.34
CA ALA A 23 -7.57 1.36 -10.85
C ALA A 23 -6.43 2.23 -11.42
N GLY A 24 -5.18 1.77 -11.36
CA GLY A 24 -4.00 2.55 -11.77
C GLY A 24 -3.77 3.82 -10.93
N LEU A 25 -4.28 3.86 -9.69
CA LEU A 25 -4.25 5.06 -8.83
C LEU A 25 -2.95 5.13 -8.02
N VAL A 26 -1.81 5.28 -8.70
CA VAL A 26 -0.47 5.20 -8.09
C VAL A 26 -0.29 6.17 -6.93
N LYS A 27 -0.60 7.45 -7.13
CA LYS A 27 -0.49 8.47 -6.08
C LYS A 27 -1.32 8.09 -4.84
N LYS A 28 -2.52 7.56 -5.04
CA LYS A 28 -3.41 7.19 -3.93
C LYS A 28 -2.90 5.95 -3.20
N GLY A 29 -2.41 4.95 -3.92
CA GLY A 29 -1.78 3.78 -3.31
C GLY A 29 -0.54 4.15 -2.50
N TRP A 30 0.29 5.08 -3.00
CA TRP A 30 1.44 5.61 -2.25
C TRP A 30 1.01 6.30 -0.96
N GLU A 31 0.02 7.19 -1.01
CA GLU A 31 -0.53 7.88 0.17
C GLU A 31 -1.03 6.87 1.21
N LEU A 32 -1.80 5.87 0.77
CA LEU A 32 -2.33 4.82 1.63
C LEU A 32 -1.21 3.98 2.27
N PHE A 33 -0.25 3.52 1.47
CA PHE A 33 0.89 2.71 1.93
C PHE A 33 1.75 3.44 2.97
N HIS A 34 1.93 4.76 2.86
CA HIS A 34 2.70 5.51 3.85
C HIS A 34 1.86 5.92 5.08
N SER A 35 0.57 6.20 4.88
CA SER A 35 -0.34 6.60 5.97
C SER A 35 -0.53 5.48 7.00
N MET A 36 -0.47 4.20 6.62
CA MET A 36 -0.65 3.08 7.56
C MET A 36 0.30 3.19 8.77
N LYS A 37 1.57 3.53 8.53
CA LYS A 37 2.56 3.70 9.60
C LYS A 37 2.43 5.06 10.25
N ARG A 38 2.37 6.13 9.43
CA ARG A 38 2.41 7.53 9.90
C ARG A 38 1.19 7.91 10.74
N GLU A 39 0.01 7.46 10.34
CA GLU A 39 -1.27 7.91 10.91
C GLU A 39 -1.95 6.83 11.75
N TYR A 40 -1.72 5.55 11.43
CA TYR A 40 -2.38 4.42 12.10
C TYR A 40 -1.43 3.54 12.92
N GLY A 41 -0.10 3.78 12.86
CA GLY A 41 0.90 3.01 13.61
C GLY A 41 1.04 1.56 13.15
N ILE A 42 0.57 1.24 11.95
CA ILE A 42 0.58 -0.12 11.38
C ILE A 42 1.85 -0.26 10.53
N ASN A 43 2.66 -1.28 10.83
CA ASN A 43 3.82 -1.58 10.00
C ASN A 43 3.39 -2.40 8.77
N PRO A 44 3.91 -2.08 7.56
CA PRO A 44 3.63 -2.87 6.38
C PRO A 44 4.20 -4.29 6.53
N GLY A 45 3.32 -5.29 6.46
CA GLY A 45 3.68 -6.70 6.27
C GLY A 45 3.77 -7.10 4.80
N LEU A 46 4.19 -8.35 4.52
CA LEU A 46 4.40 -8.90 3.18
C LEU A 46 3.27 -8.58 2.19
N GLN A 47 2.00 -8.81 2.58
CA GLN A 47 0.85 -8.57 1.70
C GLN A 47 0.70 -7.11 1.26
N HIS A 48 1.04 -6.15 2.13
CA HIS A 48 0.98 -4.72 1.80
C HIS A 48 2.05 -4.39 0.75
N TYR A 49 3.25 -4.93 0.91
CA TYR A 49 4.33 -4.76 -0.06
C TYR A 49 3.97 -5.38 -1.40
N THR A 50 3.43 -6.61 -1.41
CA THR A 50 3.01 -7.27 -2.66
C THR A 50 1.95 -6.44 -3.39
N CYS A 51 0.90 -5.98 -2.72
CA CYS A 51 -0.13 -5.16 -3.38
C CYS A 51 0.43 -3.81 -3.86
N TYR A 52 1.38 -3.21 -3.15
CA TYR A 52 2.00 -1.96 -3.57
C TYR A 52 2.98 -2.18 -4.75
N LEU A 53 3.70 -3.29 -4.76
CA LEU A 53 4.54 -3.71 -5.88
C LEU A 53 3.70 -3.98 -7.14
N ASP A 54 2.56 -4.67 -7.00
CA ASP A 54 1.63 -4.92 -8.10
C ASP A 54 1.12 -3.60 -8.71
N LEU A 55 0.81 -2.61 -7.87
CA LEU A 55 0.39 -1.28 -8.33
C LEU A 55 1.47 -0.60 -9.16
N LEU A 56 2.73 -0.63 -8.70
CA LEU A 56 3.85 -0.01 -9.40
C LEU A 56 4.13 -0.73 -10.72
N ASN A 57 4.14 -2.06 -10.72
CA ASN A 57 4.38 -2.89 -11.90
C ASN A 57 3.34 -2.65 -13.00
N HIS A 58 2.04 -2.70 -12.67
CA HIS A 58 0.97 -2.49 -13.66
C HIS A 58 0.94 -1.05 -14.20
N SER A 59 1.44 -0.10 -13.42
CA SER A 59 1.45 1.31 -13.81
C SER A 59 2.75 1.76 -14.48
N GLY A 60 3.73 0.86 -14.66
CA GLY A 60 5.01 1.13 -15.33
C GLY A 60 6.08 1.82 -14.47
N TYR A 61 5.92 1.86 -13.14
CA TYR A 61 6.86 2.48 -12.19
C TYR A 61 7.93 1.48 -11.75
N LEU A 62 8.72 1.01 -12.72
CA LEU A 62 9.70 -0.06 -12.53
C LEU A 62 10.81 0.31 -11.54
N SER A 63 11.35 1.52 -11.60
CA SER A 63 12.42 1.95 -10.70
C SER A 63 11.95 2.04 -9.25
N GLU A 64 10.73 2.50 -9.01
CA GLU A 64 10.11 2.50 -7.69
C GLU A 64 9.82 1.09 -7.20
N ALA A 65 9.43 0.18 -8.09
CA ALA A 65 9.23 -1.23 -7.76
C ALA A 65 10.53 -1.90 -7.31
N GLU A 66 11.64 -1.67 -8.02
CA GLU A 66 12.97 -2.15 -7.63
C GLU A 66 13.44 -1.55 -6.30
N GLY A 67 13.22 -0.26 -6.10
CA GLY A 67 13.50 0.42 -4.85
C GLY A 67 12.71 -0.16 -3.68
N LEU A 68 11.43 -0.49 -3.91
CA LEU A 68 10.58 -1.13 -2.92
C LEU A 68 11.10 -2.52 -2.53
N ILE A 69 11.47 -3.35 -3.51
CA ILE A 69 12.04 -4.69 -3.26
C ILE A 69 13.31 -4.59 -2.41
N SER A 70 14.16 -3.59 -2.68
CA SER A 70 15.43 -3.42 -1.96
C SER A 70 15.26 -3.05 -0.47
N ILE A 71 14.11 -2.50 -0.09
CA ILE A 71 13.80 -2.12 1.30
C ILE A 71 12.86 -3.10 2.01
N MET A 72 12.37 -4.12 1.31
CA MET A 72 11.54 -5.16 1.92
C MET A 72 12.37 -6.01 2.89
N PRO A 73 11.88 -6.27 4.12
CA PRO A 73 12.62 -7.05 5.11
C PRO A 73 12.45 -8.57 4.97
N TYR A 74 12.14 -9.08 3.77
CA TYR A 74 11.79 -10.48 3.48
C TYR A 74 12.57 -10.98 2.26
#